data_AF-A0A497SH64-F1
#
_entry.id   AF-A0A497SH64-F1
#
_cell.length_a   1.000
_cell.length_b   1.000
_cell.length_c   1.000
_cell.angle_alpha   90.00
_cell.angle_beta   90.00
_cell.angle_gamma   90.00
#
_symmetry.space_group_name_H-M   'P 1'
#
loop_
_entity.id
_entity.type
_entity.pdbx_description
1 polymer ?
#
loop_
_entity_poly.entity_id
_entity_poly.type
_entity_poly.pdbx_seq_one_letter_code
_entity_poly.pdbx_strand_id
1 'polypeptide(L)'
;MKHTVALSCSYHGKNVENLFRNLPQRGILQIAFVGREITMQVRSENLDEIKSSLKRLGVSNISIMEWKKIGTTLSNSGKGTDNNNIVKISLIPSHSGDGLVQLAFLSESDVDDNIIFRIKSVIEDILQNAGITDVLYTIHIMKTAEEEELIRAVSLATIKAIFDSGGVVNID
;
A
#
# COMPACT_ATOMS: atom_id res chain seq x y z
N MET A 1 20.60 -0.81 10.22
CA MET A 1 19.25 -0.42 10.67
C MET A 1 18.37 -1.64 10.83
N LYS A 2 17.65 -1.77 11.95
CA LYS A 2 16.70 -2.86 12.17
C LYS A 2 15.45 -2.59 11.34
N HIS A 3 15.09 -3.51 10.46
CA HIS A 3 13.90 -3.41 9.62
C HIS A 3 13.25 -4.78 9.49
N THR A 4 12.04 -4.81 8.96
CA THR A 4 11.31 -6.05 8.72
C THR A 4 11.53 -6.50 7.27
N VAL A 5 11.46 -7.80 7.01
CA VAL A 5 11.71 -8.42 5.69
C VAL A 5 10.65 -9.50 5.44
N ALA A 6 10.18 -9.63 4.20
CA ALA A 6 9.27 -10.68 3.78
C ALA A 6 10.08 -11.82 3.17
N LEU A 7 10.00 -13.00 3.76
CA LEU A 7 10.50 -14.22 3.14
C LEU A 7 9.34 -14.94 2.50
N SER A 8 9.37 -15.11 1.19
CA SER A 8 8.50 -16.05 0.49
C SER A 8 9.32 -17.29 0.14
N CYS A 9 8.81 -18.47 0.43
CA CYS A 9 9.52 -19.72 0.20
C CYS A 9 8.57 -20.89 -0.02
N SER A 10 9.06 -21.96 -0.63
CA SER A 10 8.25 -23.13 -0.94
C SER A 10 8.69 -24.33 -0.08
N TYR A 11 7.74 -24.95 0.61
CA TYR A 11 7.99 -26.15 1.39
C TYR A 11 7.48 -27.41 0.68
N HIS A 12 8.38 -28.38 0.57
CA HIS A 12 8.16 -29.63 -0.14
C HIS A 12 8.18 -30.85 0.79
N GLY A 13 8.26 -30.65 2.11
CA GLY A 13 8.28 -31.74 3.07
C GLY A 13 6.90 -32.36 3.30
N LYS A 14 6.89 -33.61 3.75
CA LYS A 14 5.67 -34.40 3.93
C LYS A 14 4.86 -34.04 5.18
N ASN A 15 5.45 -33.30 6.13
CA ASN A 15 4.83 -32.99 7.42
C ASN A 15 5.01 -31.51 7.79
N VAL A 16 3.97 -30.71 7.52
CA VAL A 16 3.91 -29.28 7.81
C VAL A 16 3.94 -28.98 9.31
N GLU A 17 3.44 -29.87 10.16
CA GLU A 17 3.48 -29.69 11.62
C GLU A 17 4.94 -29.72 12.13
N ASN A 18 5.76 -30.60 11.55
CA ASN A 18 7.18 -30.68 11.88
C ASN A 18 7.94 -29.40 11.48
N LEU A 19 7.52 -28.73 10.42
CA LEU A 19 8.06 -27.42 10.04
C LEU A 19 7.74 -26.38 11.13
N PHE A 20 6.48 -26.22 11.52
CA PHE A 20 6.07 -25.23 12.52
C PHE A 20 6.69 -25.46 13.90
N ARG A 21 6.85 -26.72 14.33
CA ARG A 21 7.51 -27.05 15.60
C ARG A 21 9.00 -26.68 15.64
N ASN A 22 9.68 -26.72 14.50
CA ASN A 22 11.13 -26.51 14.41
C ASN A 22 11.52 -25.16 13.79
N LEU A 23 10.54 -24.32 13.45
CA LEU A 23 10.79 -22.96 12.98
C LEU A 23 11.36 -22.11 14.13
N PRO A 24 12.45 -21.36 13.90
CA PRO A 24 13.04 -20.53 14.94
C PRO A 24 12.06 -19.42 15.34
N GLN A 25 11.45 -19.51 16.52
CA GLN A 25 10.43 -18.54 16.93
C GLN A 25 10.97 -17.11 17.13
N ARG A 26 12.29 -16.96 17.30
CA ARG A 26 12.92 -15.68 17.53
C ARG A 26 13.03 -14.88 16.24
N GLY A 27 12.42 -13.70 16.22
CA GLY A 27 12.55 -12.76 15.09
C GLY A 27 11.56 -12.98 13.95
N ILE A 28 10.70 -14.00 14.02
CA ILE A 28 9.54 -14.14 13.13
C ILE A 28 8.36 -13.40 13.77
N LEU A 29 7.73 -12.50 13.01
CA LEU A 29 6.61 -11.68 13.44
C LEU A 29 5.27 -12.27 12.98
N GLN A 30 5.23 -12.81 11.77
CA GLN A 30 4.04 -13.40 11.17
C GLN A 30 4.44 -14.53 10.23
N ILE A 31 3.59 -15.57 10.14
CA ILE A 31 3.73 -16.66 9.19
C ILE A 31 2.37 -16.92 8.55
N ALA A 32 2.35 -17.03 7.24
CA ALA A 32 1.20 -17.51 6.48
C ALA A 32 1.64 -18.73 5.64
N PHE A 33 0.79 -19.74 5.58
CA PHE A 33 0.99 -20.93 4.77
C PHE A 33 -0.20 -21.14 3.85
N VAL A 34 0.04 -21.11 2.54
CA VAL A 34 -0.98 -21.27 1.50
C VAL A 34 -0.50 -22.32 0.51
N GLY A 35 -1.14 -23.50 0.51
CA GLY A 35 -0.76 -24.61 -0.35
C GLY A 35 0.63 -25.17 -0.02
N ARG A 36 1.65 -24.83 -0.83
CA ARG A 36 3.07 -25.16 -0.60
C ARG A 36 3.93 -23.94 -0.30
N GLU A 37 3.33 -22.75 -0.31
CA GLU A 37 4.04 -21.49 -0.10
C GLU A 37 3.95 -21.07 1.35
N ILE A 38 5.09 -20.62 1.87
CA ILE A 38 5.25 -20.04 3.19
C ILE A 38 5.70 -18.60 2.99
N THR A 39 4.90 -17.67 3.52
CA THR A 39 5.30 -16.27 3.64
C THR A 39 5.57 -15.96 5.10
N MET A 40 6.74 -15.40 5.40
CA MET A 40 7.16 -15.04 6.75
C MET A 40 7.55 -13.58 6.81
N GLN A 41 7.09 -12.89 7.84
CA GLN A 41 7.57 -11.58 8.20
C GLN A 41 8.65 -11.74 9.26
N VAL A 42 9.88 -11.26 9.00
CA VAL A 42 11.04 -11.46 9.86
C VAL A 42 11.82 -10.19 10.11
N ARG A 43 12.40 -10.05 11.30
CA ARG A 43 13.34 -8.97 11.61
C ARG A 43 14.65 -9.21 10.88
N SER A 44 15.16 -8.19 10.20
CA SER A 44 16.37 -8.22 9.39
C SER A 44 17.60 -8.74 10.14
N GLU A 45 17.69 -8.47 11.44
CA GLU A 45 18.79 -8.92 12.30
C GLU A 45 18.83 -10.45 12.51
N ASN A 46 17.72 -11.16 12.27
CA ASN A 46 17.62 -12.62 12.41
C ASN A 46 17.55 -13.32 11.03
N LEU A 47 17.67 -12.58 9.94
CA LEU A 47 17.40 -13.06 8.57
C LEU A 47 18.26 -14.26 8.19
N ASP A 48 19.57 -14.21 8.49
CA ASP A 48 20.51 -15.25 8.06
C ASP A 48 20.38 -16.54 8.88
N GLU A 49 20.05 -16.42 10.17
CA GLU A 49 19.74 -17.55 11.04
C GLU A 49 18.46 -18.28 10.59
N ILE A 50 17.44 -17.49 10.24
CA ILE A 50 16.15 -18.02 9.77
C ILE A 50 16.30 -18.70 8.41
N LYS A 51 17.02 -18.10 7.45
CA LYS A 51 17.34 -18.75 6.16
C LYS A 51 18.07 -20.07 6.35
N SER A 52 19.07 -20.10 7.23
CA SER A 52 19.87 -21.30 7.50
C SER A 52 19.01 -22.40 8.10
N SER A 53 18.06 -22.04 8.96
CA SER A 53 17.10 -22.98 9.55
C SER A 53 16.09 -23.49 8.53
N LEU A 54 15.53 -22.62 7.68
CA LEU A 54 14.62 -22.99 6.59
C LEU A 54 15.27 -23.98 5.61
N LYS A 55 16.53 -23.74 5.21
CA LYS A 55 17.29 -24.66 4.35
C LYS A 55 17.45 -26.06 4.98
N ARG A 56 17.76 -26.13 6.29
CA ARG A 56 17.84 -27.41 7.02
C ARG A 56 16.50 -28.15 7.08
N LEU A 57 15.39 -27.43 7.04
CA LEU A 57 14.04 -27.98 7.05
C LEU A 57 13.55 -28.38 5.64
N GLY A 58 14.39 -28.29 4.61
CA GLY A 58 14.02 -28.67 3.24
C GLY A 58 13.13 -27.64 2.54
N VAL A 59 13.13 -26.39 3.00
CA VAL A 59 12.49 -25.26 2.33
C VAL A 59 13.40 -24.78 1.20
N SER A 60 12.84 -24.63 0.00
CA SER A 60 13.54 -24.19 -1.20
C SER A 60 12.91 -22.90 -1.75
N ASN A 61 13.55 -22.31 -2.76
CA ASN A 61 13.08 -21.07 -3.41
C ASN A 61 12.86 -19.91 -2.44
N ILE A 62 13.78 -19.72 -1.48
CA ILE A 62 13.70 -18.61 -0.53
C ILE A 62 13.96 -17.31 -1.29
N SER A 63 12.88 -16.62 -1.64
CA SER A 63 12.92 -15.26 -2.14
C SER A 63 12.90 -14.30 -0.95
N ILE A 64 13.95 -13.50 -0.85
CA ILE A 64 13.98 -12.38 0.07
C ILE A 64 13.36 -11.23 -0.70
N MET A 65 12.10 -10.97 -0.43
CA MET A 65 11.60 -9.64 -0.68
C MET A 65 12.10 -8.83 0.51
N GLU A 66 12.98 -7.85 0.28
CA GLU A 66 12.99 -6.75 1.22
C GLU A 66 11.53 -6.38 1.39
N TRP A 67 11.00 -6.51 2.62
CA TRP A 67 9.87 -5.70 2.98
C TRP A 67 10.50 -4.33 2.92
N LYS A 68 10.56 -3.75 1.71
CA LYS A 68 10.75 -2.32 1.52
C LYS A 68 9.85 -1.79 2.61
N LYS A 69 10.44 -1.07 3.59
CA LYS A 69 9.69 -0.18 4.49
C LYS A 69 8.47 0.18 3.68
N ILE A 70 7.27 -0.28 4.09
CA ILE A 70 6.02 0.04 3.38
C ILE A 70 6.24 1.46 2.96
N GLY A 71 6.37 1.69 1.65
CA GLY A 71 6.74 3.00 1.17
C GLY A 71 5.71 3.87 1.85
N THR A 72 6.15 4.74 2.76
CA THR A 72 5.21 5.68 3.36
C THR A 72 4.57 6.50 2.25
N THR A 73 5.21 6.49 1.09
CA THR A 73 4.75 6.99 -0.19
C THR A 73 4.50 5.91 -1.25
N LEU A 74 3.90 6.35 -2.37
CA LEU A 74 3.55 5.55 -3.54
C LEU A 74 4.77 5.08 -4.33
N SER A 75 4.61 4.00 -5.11
CA SER A 75 5.70 3.47 -5.96
C SER A 75 5.97 4.34 -7.19
N ASN A 76 4.92 4.96 -7.75
CA ASN A 76 4.96 5.91 -8.86
C ASN A 76 3.90 7.00 -8.65
N SER A 77 3.86 8.00 -9.53
CA SER A 77 2.70 8.89 -9.61
C SER A 77 1.48 8.13 -10.10
N GLY A 78 0.30 8.48 -9.58
CA GLY A 78 -0.97 7.92 -10.02
C GLY A 78 -2.00 9.00 -10.29
N LYS A 79 -2.90 8.76 -11.24
CA LYS A 79 -4.00 9.65 -11.58
C LYS A 79 -5.31 8.88 -11.54
N GLY A 80 -6.33 9.48 -10.96
CA GLY A 80 -7.65 8.89 -10.88
C GLY A 80 -8.72 9.90 -11.26
N THR A 81 -9.70 9.43 -12.00
CA THR A 81 -10.89 10.19 -12.36
C THR A 81 -12.12 9.35 -12.05
N ASP A 82 -13.13 9.95 -11.44
CA ASP A 82 -14.40 9.27 -11.20
C ASP A 82 -15.10 8.91 -12.53
N ASN A 83 -16.16 8.11 -12.46
CA ASN A 83 -16.82 7.62 -13.68
C ASN A 83 -17.58 8.73 -14.45
N ASN A 84 -18.00 9.80 -13.77
CA ASN A 84 -18.78 10.89 -14.35
C ASN A 84 -17.88 12.06 -14.81
N ASN A 85 -16.56 11.94 -14.64
CA ASN A 85 -15.57 12.99 -14.91
C ASN A 85 -15.91 14.31 -14.17
N ILE A 86 -16.28 14.20 -12.90
CA ILE A 86 -16.53 15.32 -11.99
C ILE A 86 -15.23 15.74 -11.32
N VAL A 87 -14.43 14.78 -10.85
CA VAL A 87 -13.22 15.01 -10.06
C VAL A 87 -12.06 14.21 -10.61
N LYS A 88 -10.91 14.88 -10.71
CA LYS A 88 -9.62 14.27 -10.99
C LYS A 88 -8.67 14.50 -9.82
N ILE A 89 -8.06 13.42 -9.37
CA ILE A 89 -7.03 13.43 -8.32
C ILE A 89 -5.73 12.94 -8.92
N SER A 90 -4.64 13.62 -8.60
CA SER A 90 -3.29 13.14 -8.90
C SER A 90 -2.54 12.98 -7.60
N LEU A 91 -1.85 11.84 -7.47
CA LEU A 91 -1.00 11.52 -6.34
C LEU A 91 0.45 11.42 -6.83
N ILE A 92 1.37 12.03 -6.09
CA ILE A 92 2.77 12.13 -6.45
C ILE A 92 3.58 11.64 -5.24
N PRO A 93 4.48 10.65 -5.44
CA PRO A 93 5.35 10.19 -4.36
C PRO A 93 6.16 11.34 -3.76
N SER A 94 6.35 11.32 -2.45
CA SER A 94 7.08 12.33 -1.68
C SER A 94 8.16 11.68 -0.81
N HIS A 95 8.98 12.50 -0.15
CA HIS A 95 10.00 11.98 0.75
C HIS A 95 9.37 11.54 2.07
N SER A 96 10.06 10.63 2.77
CA SER A 96 9.58 10.16 4.07
C SER A 96 9.58 11.30 5.09
N GLY A 97 8.44 11.56 5.72
CA GLY A 97 8.24 12.64 6.69
C GLY A 97 7.59 13.91 6.12
N ASP A 98 7.31 13.97 4.82
CA ASP A 98 6.59 15.10 4.21
C ASP A 98 5.11 15.14 4.64
N GLY A 99 4.54 14.01 5.03
CA GLY A 99 3.12 13.89 5.35
C GLY A 99 2.22 13.89 4.10
N LEU A 100 0.91 14.04 4.32
CA LEU A 100 -0.06 14.21 3.26
C LEU A 100 -0.19 15.71 2.93
N VAL A 101 0.26 16.11 1.74
CA VAL A 101 0.33 17.53 1.36
C VAL A 101 -0.51 17.82 0.14
N GLN A 102 -1.53 18.66 0.30
CA GLN A 102 -2.29 19.21 -0.82
C GLN A 102 -1.46 20.29 -1.52
N LEU A 103 -1.07 20.06 -2.78
CA LEU A 103 -0.35 21.04 -3.59
C LEU A 103 -1.28 22.06 -4.24
N ALA A 104 -2.46 21.60 -4.70
CA ALA A 104 -3.41 22.44 -5.39
C ALA A 104 -4.84 21.91 -5.24
N PHE A 105 -5.77 22.85 -5.16
CA PHE A 105 -7.20 22.62 -5.33
C PHE A 105 -7.66 23.51 -6.48
N LEU A 106 -8.10 22.90 -7.57
CA LEU A 106 -8.54 23.58 -8.79
C LEU A 106 -10.03 23.32 -8.96
N SER A 107 -10.80 24.36 -9.23
CA SER A 107 -12.24 24.24 -9.50
C SER A 107 -12.66 25.31 -10.50
N GLU A 108 -13.54 24.94 -11.44
CA GLU A 108 -14.16 25.88 -12.39
C GLU A 108 -15.34 26.65 -11.79
N SER A 109 -15.81 26.24 -10.61
CA SER A 109 -16.90 26.88 -9.85
C SER A 109 -16.48 27.16 -8.41
N ASP A 110 -17.12 28.13 -7.77
CA ASP A 110 -16.93 28.39 -6.34
C ASP A 110 -17.37 27.16 -5.52
N VAL A 111 -16.52 26.74 -4.58
CA VAL A 111 -16.76 25.63 -3.66
C VAL A 111 -16.63 26.16 -2.25
N ASP A 112 -17.63 25.87 -1.40
CA ASP A 112 -17.62 26.26 0.01
C ASP A 112 -16.43 25.65 0.75
N ASP A 113 -15.77 26.44 1.61
CA ASP A 113 -14.62 26.00 2.41
C ASP A 113 -14.89 24.74 3.23
N ASN A 114 -16.13 24.54 3.71
CA ASN A 114 -16.54 23.33 4.43
C ASN A 114 -16.49 22.10 3.54
N ILE A 115 -16.89 22.24 2.27
CA ILE A 115 -16.83 21.17 1.29
C ILE A 115 -15.36 20.86 0.97
N ILE A 116 -14.51 21.89 0.79
CA ILE A 116 -13.07 21.71 0.56
C ILE A 116 -12.44 20.93 1.72
N PHE A 117 -12.73 21.31 2.97
CA PHE A 117 -12.23 20.60 4.16
C PHE A 117 -12.68 19.14 4.19
N ARG A 118 -13.95 18.89 3.86
CA ARG A 118 -14.51 17.53 3.85
C ARG A 118 -13.88 16.66 2.76
N ILE A 119 -13.66 17.21 1.57
CA ILE A 119 -12.93 16.54 0.47
C ILE A 119 -11.52 16.16 0.94
N LYS A 120 -10.82 17.10 1.55
CA LYS A 120 -9.47 16.88 2.08
C LYS A 120 -9.45 15.71 3.09
N SER A 121 -10.35 15.74 4.07
CA SER A 121 -10.46 14.67 5.08
C SER A 121 -10.69 13.31 4.43
N VAL A 122 -11.59 13.22 3.45
CA VAL A 122 -11.90 11.96 2.76
C VAL A 122 -10.67 11.41 2.03
N ILE A 123 -9.91 12.27 1.34
CA ILE A 123 -8.69 11.86 0.64
C ILE A 123 -7.65 11.34 1.65
N GLU A 124 -7.41 12.10 2.71
CA GLU A 124 -6.42 11.76 3.73
C GLU A 124 -6.78 10.48 4.47
N ASP A 125 -8.05 10.28 4.82
CA ASP A 125 -8.55 9.05 5.45
C ASP A 125 -8.33 7.84 4.53
N ILE A 126 -8.63 7.95 3.24
CA ILE A 126 -8.40 6.87 2.27
C ILE A 126 -6.90 6.53 2.17
N LEU A 127 -6.03 7.54 2.07
CA LEU A 127 -4.59 7.36 1.96
C LEU A 127 -4.01 6.71 3.22
N GLN A 128 -4.40 7.19 4.40
CA GLN A 128 -3.96 6.62 5.68
C GLN A 128 -4.43 5.17 5.84
N ASN A 129 -5.70 4.89 5.51
CA ASN A 129 -6.24 3.53 5.55
C ASN A 129 -5.54 2.59 4.54
N ALA A 130 -5.03 3.13 3.44
CA ALA A 130 -4.19 2.40 2.50
C ALA A 130 -2.71 2.26 2.95
N GLY A 131 -2.34 2.81 4.12
CA GLY A 131 -0.98 2.78 4.65
C GLY A 131 -0.03 3.81 4.02
N ILE A 132 -0.56 4.77 3.28
CA ILE A 132 0.20 5.87 2.66
C ILE A 132 0.16 7.07 3.61
N THR A 133 1.32 7.50 4.08
CA THR A 133 1.47 8.59 5.04
C THR A 133 2.24 9.79 4.49
N ASP A 134 2.95 9.62 3.37
CA ASP A 134 3.77 10.63 2.71
C ASP A 134 3.37 10.71 1.24
N VAL A 135 2.64 11.74 0.82
CA VAL A 135 2.27 11.93 -0.59
C VAL A 135 1.91 13.38 -0.86
N LEU A 136 2.25 13.87 -2.04
CA LEU A 136 1.74 15.14 -2.55
C LEU A 136 0.50 14.85 -3.40
N TYR A 137 -0.57 15.61 -3.24
CA TYR A 137 -1.78 15.42 -4.03
C TYR A 137 -2.37 16.72 -4.56
N THR A 138 -3.03 16.63 -5.72
CA THR A 138 -3.78 17.72 -6.33
C THR A 138 -5.21 17.29 -6.56
N ILE A 139 -6.15 18.20 -6.33
CA ILE A 139 -7.58 18.00 -6.56
C ILE A 139 -8.01 18.93 -7.69
N HIS A 140 -8.74 18.39 -8.67
CA HIS A 140 -9.33 19.17 -9.76
C HIS A 140 -10.81 18.81 -9.90
N ILE A 141 -11.68 19.74 -9.53
CA ILE A 141 -13.13 19.69 -9.74
C ILE A 141 -13.41 20.22 -11.14
N MET A 142 -13.76 19.30 -12.04
CA MET A 142 -13.97 19.56 -13.47
C MET A 142 -15.43 19.85 -13.81
N LYS A 143 -16.38 19.49 -12.92
CA LYS A 143 -17.81 19.74 -13.11
C LYS A 143 -18.48 20.06 -11.78
N THR A 144 -19.50 20.91 -11.82
CA THR A 144 -20.38 21.16 -10.67
C THR A 144 -21.23 19.93 -10.39
N ALA A 145 -21.35 19.56 -9.12
CA ALA A 145 -22.17 18.44 -8.64
C ALA A 145 -22.68 18.76 -7.23
N GLU A 146 -23.72 18.06 -6.79
CA GLU A 146 -24.17 18.14 -5.39
C GLU A 146 -23.12 17.56 -4.44
N GLU A 147 -23.12 18.00 -3.19
CA GLU A 147 -22.08 17.65 -2.21
C GLU A 147 -21.89 16.13 -2.08
N GLU A 148 -22.97 15.36 -1.97
CA GLU A 148 -22.90 13.91 -1.81
C GLU A 148 -22.27 13.22 -3.03
N GLU A 149 -22.61 13.68 -4.23
CA GLU A 149 -22.02 13.17 -5.47
C GLU A 149 -20.54 13.55 -5.57
N LEU A 150 -20.18 14.77 -5.17
CA LEU A 150 -18.81 15.26 -5.16
C LEU A 150 -17.92 14.43 -4.22
N ILE A 151 -18.38 14.15 -3.00
CA ILE A 151 -17.66 13.33 -2.01
C ILE A 151 -17.49 11.88 -2.51
N ARG A 152 -18.52 11.33 -3.17
CA ARG A 152 -18.43 10.01 -3.80
C ARG A 152 -17.43 10.00 -4.95
N ALA A 153 -17.42 11.03 -5.79
CA ALA A 153 -16.49 11.19 -6.90
C ALA A 153 -15.04 11.29 -6.40
N VAL A 154 -14.79 12.08 -5.35
CA VAL A 154 -13.48 12.20 -4.68
C VAL A 154 -12.99 10.83 -4.18
N SER A 155 -13.85 10.10 -3.48
CA SER A 155 -13.51 8.77 -2.97
C SER A 155 -13.06 7.83 -4.09
N LEU A 156 -13.85 7.76 -5.16
CA LEU A 156 -13.58 6.89 -6.30
C LEU A 156 -12.31 7.30 -7.06
N ALA A 157 -12.14 8.61 -7.30
CA ALA A 157 -10.96 9.16 -7.96
C ALA A 157 -9.69 8.88 -7.14
N THR A 158 -9.74 9.00 -5.81
CA THR A 158 -8.60 8.72 -4.92
C THR A 158 -8.18 7.25 -5.01
N ILE A 159 -9.14 6.34 -4.89
CA ILE A 159 -8.90 4.89 -4.96
C ILE A 159 -8.28 4.52 -6.32
N LYS A 160 -8.83 5.04 -7.42
CA LYS A 160 -8.28 4.81 -8.76
C LYS A 160 -6.86 5.36 -8.90
N ALA A 161 -6.57 6.53 -8.34
CA ALA A 161 -5.22 7.09 -8.36
C ALA A 161 -4.22 6.20 -7.60
N ILE A 162 -4.63 5.60 -6.48
CA ILE A 162 -3.80 4.63 -5.75
C ILE A 162 -3.53 3.40 -6.63
N PHE A 163 -4.56 2.82 -7.27
CA PHE A 163 -4.37 1.65 -8.15
C PHE A 163 -3.46 1.95 -9.34
N ASP A 164 -3.67 3.09 -10.01
CA ASP A 164 -2.83 3.56 -11.12
C ASP A 164 -1.37 3.72 -10.69
N SER A 165 -1.12 4.28 -9.50
CA SER A 165 0.24 4.43 -8.95
C SER A 165 0.95 3.09 -8.68
N GLY A 166 0.18 2.03 -8.44
CA GLY A 166 0.68 0.66 -8.26
C GLY A 166 0.95 -0.07 -9.56
N GLY A 167 0.67 0.54 -10.72
CA GLY A 167 0.77 -0.09 -12.03
C GLY A 167 -0.36 -1.09 -12.30
N VAL A 168 -1.46 -1.05 -11.52
CA VAL A 168 -2.68 -1.81 -11.81
C VAL A 168 -3.44 -1.06 -12.88
N VAL A 169 -3.07 -1.30 -14.13
CA VAL A 169 -3.84 -0.83 -15.29
C VAL A 169 -5.10 -1.68 -15.35
N ASN A 170 -6.27 -1.01 -15.45
CA ASN A 170 -7.55 -1.66 -15.69
C ASN A 170 -7.37 -2.68 -16.83
N ILE A 171 -7.61 -3.96 -16.54
CA ILE A 171 -7.73 -4.98 -17.58
C ILE A 171 -9.15 -4.82 -18.10
N ASP A 172 -9.28 -4.29 -19.32
CA ASP A 172 -10.55 -4.25 -20.06
C ASP A 172 -11.14 -5.66 -20.24
#